data_AF-A0A678TQ13-F1
#
_entry.id   AF-A0A678TQ13-F1
#
_cell.length_a   1.000
_cell.length_b   1.000
_cell.length_c   1.000
_cell.angle_alpha   90.00
_cell.angle_beta   90.00
_cell.angle_gamma   90.00
#
_symmetry.space_group_name_H-M   'P 1'
#
loop_
_entity.id
_entity.type
_entity.pdbx_description
1 polymer ?
#
loop_
_entity_poly.entity_id
_entity_poly.type
_entity_poly.pdbx_seq_one_letter_code
_entity_poly.pdbx_strand_id
1 'polypeptide(L)'
;MKRMWKEYDPNSKIQLKFNIYGQPCGLKTCKLTSLIGYLVRGKEISLGHKNWSKVDKSHKEKLWTTIKSYKPWVLKSASKKWKDLKVVLKRKYFDPNLSRRQNISNGCEERIPAPQWEWLVNHWTSNAG
;
A
#
# COMPACT_ATOMS: atom_id res chain seq x y z
N MET A 1 -8.15 4.46 -30.44
CA MET A 1 -9.39 5.06 -29.88
C MET A 1 -9.33 5.00 -28.35
N LYS A 2 -9.12 6.15 -27.67
CA LYS A 2 -9.03 6.26 -26.20
C LYS A 2 -10.44 6.27 -25.60
N ARG A 3 -10.84 5.22 -24.88
CA ARG A 3 -12.00 5.28 -23.97
C ARG A 3 -11.49 5.49 -22.54
N MET A 4 -11.20 6.75 -22.21
CA MET A 4 -10.96 7.19 -20.85
C MET A 4 -12.30 7.13 -20.08
N TRP A 5 -12.34 6.27 -19.08
CA TRP A 5 -13.19 6.35 -17.88
C TRP A 5 -14.59 6.95 -18.09
N LYS A 6 -15.51 6.18 -18.67
CA LYS A 6 -16.94 6.41 -18.44
C LYS A 6 -17.33 5.82 -17.08
N GLU A 7 -18.09 6.65 -16.36
CA GLU A 7 -18.96 6.34 -15.24
C GLU A 7 -18.29 6.21 -13.87
N TYR A 8 -18.00 7.38 -13.30
CA TYR A 8 -18.21 7.59 -11.87
C TYR A 8 -19.70 7.85 -11.66
N ASP A 9 -20.48 6.78 -11.49
CA ASP A 9 -21.84 6.88 -10.94
C ASP A 9 -21.73 6.81 -9.41
N PRO A 10 -22.05 7.88 -8.67
CA PRO A 10 -21.99 7.91 -7.20
C PRO A 10 -22.83 6.83 -6.51
N ASN A 11 -23.80 6.23 -7.19
CA ASN A 11 -24.66 5.14 -6.69
C ASN A 11 -24.24 3.74 -7.17
N SER A 12 -23.23 3.64 -8.04
CA SER A 12 -22.77 2.35 -8.57
C SER A 12 -21.83 1.64 -7.58
N LYS A 13 -22.43 0.99 -6.57
CA LYS A 13 -21.69 0.01 -5.75
C LYS A 13 -21.00 -0.97 -6.70
N ILE A 14 -19.66 -1.04 -6.65
CA ILE A 14 -18.89 -1.97 -7.49
C ILE A 14 -19.35 -3.38 -7.14
N GLN A 15 -20.15 -3.99 -8.01
CA GLN A 15 -20.54 -5.39 -7.84
C GLN A 15 -19.31 -6.27 -8.05
N LEU A 16 -18.76 -6.76 -6.94
CA LEU A 16 -17.69 -7.75 -6.93
C LEU A 16 -18.31 -9.13 -7.08
N LYS A 17 -17.69 -9.97 -7.93
CA LYS A 17 -17.97 -11.40 -7.92
C LYS A 17 -17.13 -12.04 -6.82
N PHE A 18 -17.66 -13.06 -6.17
CA PHE A 18 -16.94 -13.81 -5.15
C PHE A 18 -16.88 -15.28 -5.56
N ASN A 19 -15.76 -15.95 -5.25
CA ASN A 19 -15.66 -17.39 -5.41
C ASN A 19 -16.34 -18.13 -4.23
N ILE A 20 -16.30 -19.47 -4.26
CA ILE A 20 -16.86 -20.34 -3.20
C ILE A 20 -16.27 -20.09 -1.81
N TYR A 21 -15.09 -19.46 -1.73
CA TYR A 21 -14.41 -19.11 -0.49
C TYR A 21 -14.69 -17.66 -0.05
N GLY A 22 -15.61 -16.95 -0.72
CA GLY A 22 -15.93 -15.55 -0.45
C GLY A 22 -14.84 -14.56 -0.87
N GLN A 23 -13.88 -14.97 -1.71
CA GLN A 23 -12.80 -14.10 -2.19
C GLN A 23 -13.22 -13.36 -3.46
N PRO A 24 -12.91 -12.06 -3.58
CA PRO A 24 -13.28 -11.28 -4.76
C PRO A 24 -12.54 -11.77 -6.00
N CYS A 25 -13.29 -12.04 -7.08
CA CYS A 25 -12.78 -12.57 -8.34
C CYS A 25 -13.29 -11.77 -9.56
N GLY A 26 -12.62 -11.99 -10.71
CA GLY A 26 -12.91 -11.32 -11.97
C GLY A 26 -12.25 -9.95 -12.13
N LEU A 27 -12.54 -9.30 -13.26
CA LEU A 27 -11.84 -8.08 -13.69
C LEU A 27 -12.04 -6.91 -12.72
N LYS A 28 -13.17 -6.83 -12.01
CA LYS A 28 -13.46 -5.74 -11.06
C LYS A 28 -12.61 -5.81 -9.78
N THR A 29 -11.97 -6.95 -9.49
CA THR A 29 -11.03 -7.10 -8.37
C THR A 29 -9.85 -6.14 -8.49
N CYS A 30 -9.49 -5.70 -9.71
CA CYS A 30 -8.42 -4.72 -9.90
C CYS A 30 -8.72 -3.40 -9.15
N LYS A 31 -9.95 -2.88 -9.23
CA LYS A 31 -10.39 -1.66 -8.53
C LYS A 31 -10.25 -1.81 -7.02
N LEU A 32 -10.65 -2.97 -6.48
CA LEU A 32 -10.50 -3.26 -5.05
C LEU A 32 -9.03 -3.34 -4.64
N THR A 33 -8.18 -4.01 -5.42
CA THR A 33 -6.74 -4.06 -5.12
C THR A 33 -6.04 -2.72 -5.25
N SER A 34 -6.52 -1.83 -6.13
CA SER A 34 -6.05 -0.44 -6.24
C SER A 34 -6.48 0.38 -5.03
N LEU A 35 -7.71 0.22 -4.56
CA LEU A 35 -8.18 0.84 -3.32
C LEU A 35 -7.34 0.38 -2.13
N ILE A 36 -7.13 -0.93 -1.96
CA ILE A 36 -6.22 -1.48 -0.93
C ILE A 36 -4.84 -0.84 -1.04
N GLY A 37 -4.28 -0.77 -2.25
CA GLY A 37 -2.98 -0.15 -2.51
C GLY A 37 -2.93 1.34 -2.11
N TYR A 38 -4.01 2.07 -2.29
CA TYR A 38 -4.15 3.46 -1.86
C TYR A 38 -4.18 3.58 -0.33
N LEU A 39 -4.98 2.75 0.35
CA LEU A 39 -5.11 2.79 1.81
C LEU A 39 -3.78 2.44 2.51
N VAL A 40 -2.99 1.53 1.94
CA VAL A 40 -1.67 1.16 2.51
C VAL A 40 -0.51 2.09 2.10
N ARG A 41 -0.77 3.22 1.44
CA ARG A 41 0.26 4.14 0.91
C ARG A 41 0.80 5.13 1.96
N GLY A 42 1.07 4.68 3.19
CA GLY A 42 1.67 5.54 4.22
C GLY A 42 0.73 6.53 4.89
N LYS A 43 -0.47 6.80 4.35
CA LYS A 43 -1.46 7.70 4.98
C LYS A 43 -2.21 7.02 6.13
N GLU A 44 -2.92 5.92 5.86
CA GLU A 44 -3.68 5.20 6.90
C GLU A 44 -2.84 4.13 7.59
N ILE A 45 -1.87 3.56 6.88
CA ILE A 45 -0.97 2.55 7.40
C ILE A 45 0.46 3.01 7.18
N SER A 46 1.17 3.26 8.27
CA SER A 46 2.56 3.69 8.24
C SER A 46 3.44 2.67 7.51
N LEU A 47 4.37 3.18 6.71
CA LEU A 47 5.46 2.39 6.14
C LEU A 47 6.62 2.21 7.13
N GLY A 48 6.63 2.97 8.24
CA GLY A 48 7.66 3.00 9.27
C GLY A 48 7.72 1.78 10.20
N HIS A 49 7.48 0.57 9.68
CA HIS A 49 7.57 -0.68 10.42
C HIS A 49 8.45 -1.69 9.69
N LYS A 50 9.23 -2.50 10.43
CA LYS A 50 10.08 -3.55 9.82
C LYS A 50 9.26 -4.54 9.00
N ASN A 51 8.20 -5.09 9.60
CA ASN A 51 7.37 -6.12 9.00
C ASN A 51 5.88 -5.78 9.13
N TRP A 52 5.06 -6.30 8.22
CA TRP A 52 3.60 -6.16 8.28
C TRP A 52 3.01 -6.66 9.61
N SER A 53 3.62 -7.66 10.24
CA SER A 53 3.20 -8.17 11.55
C SER A 53 3.31 -7.11 12.66
N LYS A 54 4.22 -6.13 12.52
CA LYS A 54 4.44 -5.04 13.49
C LYS A 54 3.54 -3.82 13.29
N VAL A 55 2.76 -3.78 12.21
CA VAL A 55 1.69 -2.78 12.05
C VAL A 55 0.57 -3.10 13.04
N ASP A 56 0.06 -2.09 13.74
CA ASP A 56 -0.99 -2.28 14.75
C ASP A 56 -2.23 -2.98 14.18
N LYS A 57 -2.85 -3.80 15.03
CA LYS A 57 -4.08 -4.51 14.69
C LYS A 57 -5.21 -3.52 14.38
N SER A 58 -5.29 -2.38 15.09
CA SER A 58 -6.31 -1.34 14.86
C SER A 58 -6.33 -0.83 13.42
N HIS A 59 -5.16 -0.52 12.84
CA HIS A 59 -5.04 -0.08 11.45
C HIS A 59 -5.48 -1.16 10.45
N LYS A 60 -5.15 -2.43 10.74
CA LYS A 60 -5.58 -3.58 9.93
C LYS A 60 -7.09 -3.81 10.01
N GLU A 61 -7.70 -3.62 11.18
CA GLU A 61 -9.15 -3.73 11.38
C GLU A 61 -9.91 -2.57 10.72
N LYS A 62 -9.35 -1.36 10.74
CA LYS A 62 -9.92 -0.21 10.04
C LYS A 62 -9.94 -0.46 8.53
N LEU A 63 -8.81 -0.92 7.98
CA LEU A 63 -8.71 -1.32 6.57
C LEU A 63 -9.76 -2.37 6.20
N TRP A 64 -9.94 -3.37 7.06
CA TRP A 64 -10.96 -4.40 6.89
C TRP A 64 -12.37 -3.80 6.86
N THR A 65 -12.71 -2.98 7.86
CA THR A 65 -14.02 -2.35 8.03
C THR A 65 -14.39 -1.43 6.86
N THR A 66 -13.40 -0.78 6.25
CA THR A 66 -13.61 0.04 5.04
C THR A 66 -13.98 -0.80 3.82
N ILE A 67 -13.46 -2.02 3.70
CA ILE A 67 -13.63 -2.88 2.52
C ILE A 67 -14.82 -3.85 2.63
N LYS A 68 -15.11 -4.37 3.83
CA LYS A 68 -16.23 -5.28 4.13
C LYS A 68 -16.35 -6.53 3.21
N SER A 69 -15.23 -7.13 2.78
CA SER A 69 -15.14 -8.37 1.95
C SER A 69 -14.10 -9.41 2.46
N TYR A 70 -14.41 -10.67 2.76
CA TYR A 70 -13.45 -11.71 3.26
C TYR A 70 -12.07 -11.24 3.81
N LYS A 71 -12.04 -11.01 5.12
CA LYS A 71 -10.91 -10.42 5.89
C LYS A 71 -9.53 -11.04 5.61
N PRO A 72 -9.33 -12.37 5.58
CA PRO A 72 -8.01 -12.95 5.31
C PRO A 72 -7.43 -12.55 3.95
N TRP A 73 -8.28 -12.49 2.91
CA TRP A 73 -7.84 -12.05 1.58
C TRP A 73 -7.47 -10.58 1.56
N VAL A 74 -8.26 -9.72 2.21
CA VAL A 74 -7.98 -8.28 2.31
C VAL A 74 -6.64 -8.03 3.00
N LEU A 75 -6.41 -8.65 4.15
CA LEU A 75 -5.17 -8.49 4.90
C LEU A 75 -3.95 -9.04 4.14
N LYS A 76 -4.11 -10.16 3.42
CA LYS A 76 -3.05 -10.71 2.56
C LYS A 76 -2.72 -9.78 1.40
N SER A 77 -3.73 -9.28 0.71
CA SER A 77 -3.58 -8.33 -0.41
C SER A 77 -2.92 -7.02 0.05
N ALA A 78 -3.35 -6.50 1.19
CA ALA A 78 -2.79 -5.31 1.83
C ALA A 78 -1.32 -5.49 2.21
N SER A 79 -0.99 -6.60 2.86
CA SER A 79 0.38 -6.95 3.22
C SER A 79 1.30 -6.97 2.00
N LYS A 80 0.84 -7.60 0.91
CA LYS A 80 1.58 -7.64 -0.35
C LYS A 80 1.79 -6.24 -0.93
N LYS A 81 0.71 -5.46 -1.08
CA LYS A 81 0.78 -4.09 -1.63
C LYS A 81 1.69 -3.18 -0.80
N TRP A 82 1.64 -3.29 0.52
CA TRP A 82 2.48 -2.54 1.45
C TRP A 82 3.97 -2.88 1.28
N LYS A 83 4.31 -4.18 1.15
CA LYS A 83 5.69 -4.63 0.88
C LYS A 83 6.17 -4.21 -0.51
N ASP A 84 5.35 -4.43 -1.54
CA ASP A 84 5.66 -4.08 -2.92
C ASP A 84 5.92 -2.57 -3.06
N LEU A 85 5.15 -1.73 -2.34
CA LEU A 85 5.37 -0.28 -2.30
C LEU A 85 6.75 0.08 -1.74
N LYS A 86 7.19 -0.54 -0.65
CA LYS A 86 8.54 -0.32 -0.10
C LYS A 86 9.64 -0.68 -1.08
N VAL A 87 9.49 -1.80 -1.78
CA VAL A 87 10.44 -2.22 -2.83
C VAL A 87 10.49 -1.20 -3.96
N VAL A 88 9.33 -0.73 -4.42
CA VAL A 88 9.25 0.30 -5.48
C VAL A 88 9.88 1.61 -5.02
N LEU A 89 9.65 2.03 -3.76
CA LEU A 89 10.25 3.23 -3.20
C LEU A 89 11.77 3.11 -3.09
N LYS A 90 12.28 2.00 -2.55
CA LYS A 90 13.72 1.74 -2.47
C LYS A 90 14.36 1.81 -3.85
N ARG A 91 13.83 1.07 -4.83
CA ARG A 91 14.38 1.03 -6.19
C ARG A 91 14.37 2.40 -6.89
N LYS A 92 13.40 3.25 -6.59
CA LYS A 92 13.24 4.53 -7.30
C LYS A 92 14.00 5.69 -6.68
N TYR A 93 14.14 5.70 -5.36
CA TYR A 93 14.57 6.90 -4.63
C TYR A 93 15.76 6.65 -3.70
N PHE A 94 16.06 5.39 -3.35
CA PHE A 94 17.21 5.07 -2.51
C PHE A 94 18.42 4.71 -3.39
N ASP A 95 19.52 5.40 -3.17
CA ASP A 95 20.81 5.13 -3.82
C ASP A 95 21.85 4.74 -2.75
N PRO A 96 22.41 3.52 -2.79
CA PRO A 96 23.42 3.08 -1.83
C PRO A 96 24.74 3.88 -1.92
N ASN A 97 25.00 4.59 -3.01
CA ASN A 97 26.21 5.42 -3.17
C ASN A 97 26.08 6.81 -2.54
N LEU A 98 24.86 7.22 -2.18
CA LEU A 98 24.62 8.51 -1.53
C LEU A 98 24.67 8.39 -0.01
N SER A 99 25.08 9.48 0.65
CA SER A 99 25.01 9.55 2.10
C SER A 99 23.56 9.41 2.60
N ARG A 100 23.40 8.99 3.85
CA ARG A 100 22.08 8.90 4.51
C ARG A 100 21.31 10.21 4.39
N ARG A 101 21.97 11.35 4.65
CA ARG A 101 21.35 12.69 4.60
C ARG A 101 20.86 13.03 3.18
N GLN A 102 21.65 12.70 2.15
CA GLN A 102 21.25 12.89 0.75
C GLN A 102 20.05 11.99 0.39
N ASN A 103 20.05 10.72 0.82
CA ASN A 103 18.89 9.84 0.61
C ASN A 103 17.61 10.33 1.31
N ILE A 104 17.72 10.90 2.52
CA ILE A 104 16.59 11.52 3.21
C ILE A 104 16.07 12.72 2.41
N SER A 105 16.97 13.57 1.89
CA SER A 105 16.61 14.75 1.08
C SER A 105 16.07 14.41 -0.31
N ASN A 106 16.53 13.33 -0.93
CA ASN A 106 16.02 12.84 -2.24
C ASN A 106 14.64 12.18 -2.13
N GLY A 107 14.01 12.28 -0.97
CA GLY A 107 12.76 11.62 -0.65
C GLY A 107 11.61 12.00 -1.56
N CYS A 108 10.61 11.14 -1.56
CA CYS A 108 9.43 11.32 -2.38
C CYS A 108 8.50 12.38 -1.74
N GLU A 109 8.79 13.66 -1.99
CA GLU A 109 8.28 14.87 -1.31
C GLU A 109 6.75 14.96 -1.12
N GLU A 110 5.96 14.16 -1.83
CA GLU A 110 4.49 14.21 -1.72
C GLU A 110 3.80 12.85 -1.55
N ARG A 111 4.50 11.73 -1.76
CA ARG A 111 3.83 10.41 -1.78
C ARG A 111 3.72 9.76 -0.42
N ILE A 112 4.64 10.08 0.49
CA ILE A 112 4.71 9.51 1.84
C ILE A 112 5.14 10.59 2.83
N PRO A 113 4.68 10.56 4.09
CA PRO A 113 5.13 11.50 5.09
C PRO A 113 6.65 11.44 5.31
N ALA A 114 7.32 12.59 5.40
CA ALA A 114 8.78 12.68 5.56
C ALA A 114 9.34 11.83 6.73
N PRO A 115 8.70 11.77 7.93
CA PRO A 115 9.18 10.90 9.00
C PRO A 115 9.17 9.40 8.64
N GLN A 116 8.22 8.97 7.82
CA GLN A 116 8.17 7.58 7.35
C GLN A 116 9.23 7.31 6.29
N TRP A 117 9.54 8.30 5.44
CA TRP A 117 10.64 8.18 4.48
C TRP A 117 11.99 8.07 5.19
N GLU A 118 12.25 8.95 6.14
CA GLU A 118 13.46 8.92 6.95
C GLU A 118 13.64 7.57 7.65
N TRP A 119 12.56 7.04 8.25
CA TRP A 119 12.58 5.70 8.84
C TRP A 119 12.99 4.62 7.83
N LEU A 120 12.46 4.66 6.60
CA LEU A 120 12.79 3.69 5.55
C LEU A 120 14.26 3.78 5.14
N VAL A 121 14.79 4.99 4.96
CA VAL A 121 16.21 5.21 4.63
C VAL A 121 17.12 4.70 5.76
N ASN A 122 16.77 4.99 7.02
CA ASN A 122 17.50 4.47 8.17
C ASN A 122 17.45 2.93 8.23
N HIS A 123 16.31 2.34 7.92
CA HIS A 123 16.16 0.89 7.89
C HIS A 123 16.99 0.24 6.78
N TRP A 124 17.08 0.84 5.59
CA TRP A 124 17.86 0.29 4.48
C TRP A 124 19.37 0.51 4.60
N THR A 125 19.80 1.52 5.37
CA THR A 125 21.22 1.83 5.60
C THR A 125 21.81 1.12 6.81
N SER A 126 21.00 0.72 7.79
CA SER A 126 21.44 -0.24 8.81
C SER A 126 21.57 -1.61 8.15
N ASN A 127 22.65 -2.36 8.44
CA ASN A 127 22.99 -3.70 7.88
C ASN A 127 21.93 -4.82 8.12
N ALA A 128 20.65 -4.48 8.29
CA ALA A 128 19.53 -5.35 8.58
C ALA A 128 18.50 -5.40 7.43
N GLY A 129 18.97 -5.21 6.18
CA GLY A 129 18.17 -5.22 4.96
C GLY A 129 17.97 -6.61 4.39
#